data_AF-A0A6I1MQF9-F1
#
_entry.id   AF-A0A6I1MQF9-F1
#
_cell.length_a   1.000
_cell.length_b   1.000
_cell.length_c   1.000
_cell.angle_alpha   90.00
_cell.angle_beta   90.00
_cell.angle_gamma   90.00
#
_symmetry.space_group_name_H-M   'P 1'
#
loop_
_entity.id
_entity.type
_entity.pdbx_description
1 polymer ?
#
loop_
_entity_poly.entity_id
_entity_poly.type
_entity_poly.pdbx_seq_one_letter_code
_entity_poly.pdbx_strand_id
1 'polypeptide(L)'
;MIKSSGIFVKINYKLQSCIKNNRSHLAKTYKDSNKPKYILCAGIYNKNGGTIIFHANNFKEAENIINNNPFINAENYSFEILSKNYINLSTIGIIN
;
A
#
# COMPACT_ATOMS: atom_id res chain seq x y z
N MET A 1 14.01 -22.89 13.81
CA MET A 1 13.49 -22.69 12.45
C MET A 1 14.08 -21.39 11.90
N ILE A 2 14.86 -21.46 10.82
CA ILE A 2 15.23 -20.26 10.06
C ILE A 2 13.96 -19.88 9.28
N LYS A 3 13.32 -18.77 9.64
CA LYS A 3 12.17 -18.28 8.88
C LYS A 3 12.69 -17.89 7.49
N SER A 4 12.08 -18.43 6.44
CA SER A 4 12.35 -17.92 5.09
C SER A 4 11.96 -16.44 5.04
N SER A 5 12.76 -15.63 4.36
CA SER A 5 12.48 -14.21 4.15
C SER A 5 11.05 -14.02 3.66
N GLY A 6 10.27 -13.18 4.33
CA GLY A 6 8.93 -12.79 3.89
C GLY A 6 9.01 -11.83 2.70
N ILE A 7 7.99 -11.86 1.86
CA ILE A 7 7.84 -10.91 0.75
C ILE A 7 6.96 -9.76 1.23
N PHE A 8 7.47 -8.54 1.12
CA PHE A 8 6.72 -7.35 1.46
C PHE A 8 6.59 -6.44 0.24
N VAL A 9 5.40 -5.89 0.03
CA VAL A 9 5.13 -4.89 -1.00
C VAL A 9 5.00 -3.54 -0.31
N LYS A 10 5.95 -2.64 -0.56
CA LYS A 10 5.89 -1.25 -0.12
C LYS A 10 5.36 -0.41 -1.26
N ILE A 11 4.26 0.30 -1.03
CA ILE A 11 3.60 1.20 -1.99
C ILE A 11 3.68 2.61 -1.45
N ASN A 12 4.05 3.57 -2.30
CA ASN A 12 3.96 5.00 -1.98
C ASN A 12 3.03 5.69 -2.97
N TYR A 13 2.28 6.69 -2.51
CA TYR A 13 1.34 7.46 -3.33
C TYR A 13 1.22 8.90 -2.82
N LYS A 14 0.96 9.87 -3.72
CA LYS A 14 0.57 11.24 -3.36
C LYS A 14 -0.93 11.47 -3.60
N LEU A 15 -1.59 12.15 -2.66
CA LEU A 15 -2.99 12.56 -2.76
C LEU A 15 -3.08 13.98 -3.31
N GLN A 16 -3.70 14.13 -4.48
CA GLN A 16 -4.04 15.45 -5.02
C GLN A 16 -5.16 16.13 -4.24
N SER A 17 -5.21 17.47 -4.32
CA SER A 17 -6.25 18.30 -3.71
C SER A 17 -7.67 17.93 -4.17
N CYS A 18 -7.85 17.57 -5.45
CA CYS A 18 -9.15 17.17 -6.01
C CYS A 18 -9.71 15.87 -5.41
N ILE A 19 -8.85 14.97 -4.92
CA ILE A 19 -9.25 13.72 -4.25
C ILE A 19 -9.71 13.98 -2.80
N LYS A 20 -9.27 15.08 -2.17
CA LYS A 20 -9.67 15.43 -0.79
C LYS A 20 -11.15 15.72 -0.65
N ASN A 21 -11.79 16.25 -1.70
CA ASN A 21 -13.22 16.57 -1.70
C ASN A 21 -14.12 15.34 -1.99
N ASN A 22 -13.56 14.25 -2.52
CA ASN A 22 -14.31 13.02 -2.87
C ASN A 22 -14.07 11.85 -1.91
N ARG A 23 -13.56 12.10 -0.69
CA ARG A 23 -13.28 11.06 0.31
C ARG A 23 -14.49 10.18 0.62
N SER A 24 -15.69 10.77 0.72
CA SER A 24 -16.93 10.04 0.99
C SER A 24 -17.36 9.15 -0.18
N HIS A 25 -17.21 9.63 -1.42
CA HIS A 25 -17.54 8.87 -2.63
C HIS A 25 -16.58 7.69 -2.83
N LEU A 26 -15.28 7.93 -2.68
CA LEU A 26 -14.25 6.89 -2.79
C LEU A 26 -14.45 5.81 -1.73
N ALA A 27 -14.65 6.18 -0.46
CA ALA A 27 -14.91 5.22 0.61
C ALA A 27 -16.13 4.32 0.33
N LYS A 28 -17.19 4.89 -0.27
CA LYS A 28 -18.40 4.16 -0.66
C LYS A 28 -18.13 3.18 -1.82
N THR A 29 -17.44 3.63 -2.87
CA THR A 29 -17.01 2.77 -4.00
C THR A 29 -16.14 1.59 -3.55
N TYR A 30 -15.25 1.79 -2.55
CA TYR A 30 -14.44 0.69 -2.03
C TYR A 30 -15.22 -0.26 -1.13
N LYS A 31 -16.21 0.23 -0.36
CA LYS A 31 -17.08 -0.63 0.45
C LYS A 31 -17.86 -1.61 -0.41
N ASP A 32 -18.26 -1.17 -1.60
CA ASP A 32 -19.04 -1.96 -2.58
C ASP A 32 -18.15 -2.74 -3.57
N SER A 33 -16.82 -2.68 -3.44
CA SER A 33 -15.91 -3.41 -4.33
C SER A 33 -15.67 -4.85 -3.86
N ASN A 34 -15.76 -5.82 -4.77
CA ASN A 34 -15.37 -7.23 -4.55
C ASN A 34 -13.84 -7.42 -4.50
N LYS A 35 -13.06 -6.38 -4.19
CA LYS A 35 -11.61 -6.48 -4.12
C LYS A 35 -11.18 -7.23 -2.85
N PRO A 36 -10.12 -8.06 -2.92
CA PRO A 36 -9.59 -8.73 -1.74
C PRO A 36 -9.17 -7.70 -0.68
N LYS A 37 -9.59 -7.93 0.56
CA LYS A 37 -9.29 -7.07 1.72
C LYS A 37 -8.11 -7.65 2.49
N TYR A 38 -6.98 -6.95 2.49
CA TYR A 38 -5.77 -7.36 3.20
C TYR A 38 -5.71 -6.66 4.58
N ILE A 39 -5.85 -7.42 5.67
CA ILE A 39 -5.69 -6.95 7.07
C ILE A 39 -4.32 -7.39 7.60
N LEU A 40 -3.24 -6.98 6.93
CA LEU A 40 -1.85 -7.23 7.36
C LEU A 40 -0.95 -6.12 6.80
N CYS A 41 -1.45 -4.88 6.86
CA CYS A 41 -0.72 -3.73 6.36
C CYS A 41 -0.39 -2.75 7.48
N ALA A 42 0.81 -2.19 7.39
CA ALA A 42 1.27 -1.07 8.20
C ALA A 42 1.65 0.08 7.27
N GLY A 43 1.72 1.30 7.77
CA GLY A 43 2.02 2.43 6.91
C GLY A 43 2.03 3.76 7.63
N ILE A 44 2.43 4.78 6.87
CA ILE A 44 2.41 6.18 7.31
C ILE A 44 1.50 6.93 6.35
N TYR A 45 0.62 7.75 6.89
CA TYR A 45 -0.33 8.54 6.13
C TYR A 45 -0.31 9.99 6.58
N ASN A 46 -0.35 10.93 5.63
CA ASN A 46 -0.53 12.35 5.92
C ASN A 46 -1.42 13.03 4.87
N LYS A 47 -1.56 14.36 4.98
CA LYS A 47 -2.40 15.17 4.08
C LYS A 47 -1.96 15.18 2.61
N ASN A 48 -0.74 14.74 2.30
CA ASN A 48 -0.14 14.76 0.96
C ASN A 48 -0.06 13.37 0.33
N GLY A 49 -0.30 12.29 1.07
CA GLY A 49 -0.06 10.94 0.57
C GLY A 49 0.21 9.94 1.68
N GLY A 50 0.80 8.81 1.31
CA GLY A 50 1.21 7.80 2.28
C GLY A 50 2.11 6.72 1.70
N THR A 51 2.63 5.92 2.61
CA THR A 51 3.32 4.66 2.35
C THR A 51 2.54 3.53 3.00
N ILE A 52 2.26 2.45 2.28
CA ILE A 52 1.58 1.27 2.78
C ILE A 52 2.45 0.05 2.49
N ILE A 53 2.63 -0.81 3.47
CA ILE A 53 3.37 -2.06 3.34
C ILE A 53 2.43 -3.23 3.56
N PHE A 54 2.43 -4.17 2.63
CA PHE A 54 1.69 -5.42 2.72
C PHE A 54 2.66 -6.60 2.84
N HIS A 55 2.33 -7.61 3.63
CA HIS A 55 2.96 -8.93 3.52
C HIS A 55 2.28 -9.73 2.40
N ALA A 56 3.07 -10.38 1.55
CA ALA A 56 2.61 -11.24 0.47
C ALA A 56 3.19 -12.65 0.66
N ASN A 57 2.41 -13.68 0.34
CA ASN A 57 2.84 -15.07 0.45
C ASN A 57 3.71 -15.49 -0.73
N ASN A 58 3.59 -14.83 -1.88
CA ASN A 58 4.34 -15.11 -3.11
C ASN A 58 4.34 -13.89 -4.05
N PHE A 59 5.15 -13.95 -5.12
CA PHE A 59 5.24 -12.87 -6.11
C PHE A 59 3.93 -12.61 -6.86
N LYS A 60 3.11 -13.62 -7.11
CA LYS A 60 1.79 -13.46 -7.76
C LYS A 60 0.85 -12.62 -6.90
N GLU A 61 0.85 -12.85 -5.58
CA GLU A 61 0.09 -12.02 -4.65
C GLU A 61 0.68 -10.61 -4.55
N ALA A 62 2.01 -10.47 -4.57
CA ALA A 62 2.65 -9.16 -4.59
C ALA A 62 2.23 -8.32 -5.81
N GLU A 63 2.25 -8.91 -7.01
CA GLU A 63 1.75 -8.28 -8.24
C GLU A 63 0.27 -7.92 -8.13
N ASN A 64 -0.55 -8.80 -7.56
CA ASN A 64 -1.97 -8.53 -7.36
C ASN A 64 -2.19 -7.32 -6.44
N ILE A 65 -1.42 -7.20 -5.35
CA ILE A 65 -1.47 -6.05 -4.43
C ILE A 65 -1.07 -4.77 -5.16
N ILE A 66 0.00 -4.81 -5.95
CA ILE A 66 0.50 -3.65 -6.72
C ILE A 66 -0.56 -3.17 -7.71
N ASN A 67 -1.12 -4.06 -8.50
CA ASN A 67 -2.00 -3.70 -9.63
C ASN A 67 -3.44 -3.39 -9.22
N ASN A 68 -3.89 -3.88 -8.06
CA ASN A 68 -5.27 -3.66 -7.59
C ASN A 68 -5.38 -2.68 -6.41
N ASN A 69 -4.28 -2.03 -6.04
CA ASN A 69 -4.27 -1.06 -4.95
C ASN A 69 -5.25 0.10 -5.22
N PRO A 70 -6.01 0.56 -4.22
CA PRO A 70 -6.88 1.73 -4.32
C PRO A 70 -6.23 2.98 -4.92
N PHE A 71 -4.93 3.16 -4.67
CA PHE A 71 -4.16 4.32 -5.07
C PHE A 71 -3.39 4.12 -6.39
N ILE A 72 -3.65 3.06 -7.16
CA ILE A 72 -2.92 2.76 -8.42
C ILE A 72 -2.88 3.94 -9.41
N ASN A 73 -3.93 4.76 -9.42
CA ASN A 73 -4.04 5.95 -10.28
C ASN A 73 -3.63 7.26 -9.57
N ALA A 74 -3.04 7.16 -8.38
CA ALA A 74 -2.54 8.32 -7.66
C ALA A 74 -1.24 8.83 -8.30
N GLU A 75 -0.99 10.13 -8.16
CA GLU A 75 0.26 10.73 -8.62
C GLU A 75 1.45 10.14 -7.86
N ASN A 76 2.54 9.88 -8.58
CA ASN A 76 3.77 9.28 -8.03
C ASN A 76 3.52 7.94 -7.32
N TYR A 77 2.51 7.18 -7.79
CA TYR A 77 2.34 5.80 -7.38
C TYR A 77 3.60 5.00 -7.72
N SER A 78 4.24 4.46 -6.69
CA SER A 78 5.48 3.68 -6.82
C SER A 78 5.43 2.50 -5.87
N PHE A 79 6.16 1.45 -6.21
CA PHE A 79 6.25 0.26 -5.37
C PHE A 79 7.67 -0.31 -5.31
N GLU A 80 7.92 -1.07 -4.25
CA GLU A 80 9.14 -1.83 -4.02
C GLU A 80 8.77 -3.19 -3.42
N ILE A 81 9.35 -4.27 -3.95
CA ILE A 81 9.22 -5.61 -3.38
C ILE A 81 10.46 -5.89 -2.53
N LEU A 82 10.25 -6.14 -1.24
CA LEU A 82 11.30 -6.38 -0.26
C LEU A 82 11.27 -7.85 0.18
N SER A 83 12.42 -8.53 0.13
CA SER A 83 12.59 -9.86 0.71
C SER A 83 13.33 -9.74 2.05
N LYS A 84 12.60 -9.76 3.16
CA LYS A 84 13.13 -9.51 4.51
C LYS A 84 12.41 -10.35 5.56
N ASN A 85 13.03 -10.54 6.73
CA ASN A 85 12.38 -11.25 7.85
C ASN A 85 11.41 -10.36 8.64
N TYR A 86 11.67 -9.05 8.67
CA TYR A 86 10.85 -8.04 9.32
C TYR A 86 11.06 -6.69 8.63
N ILE A 87 10.11 -5.78 8.86
CA ILE A 87 10.17 -4.39 8.39
C ILE A 87 10.25 -3.48 9.61
N ASN A 88 11.25 -2.60 9.65
CA ASN A 88 11.30 -1.54 10.64
C ASN A 88 10.57 -0.29 10.10
N LEU A 89 9.47 0.09 10.76
CA LEU A 89 8.66 1.24 10.37
C LEU A 89 9.35 2.58 10.69
N SER A 90 10.28 2.63 11.65
CA SER A 90 10.99 3.87 12.01
C SER A 90 11.90 4.40 10.90
N THR A 91 12.27 3.54 9.95
CA THR A 91 13.12 3.87 8.79
C THR A 91 12.33 4.19 7.52
N ILE A 92 10.99 4.08 7.55
CA ILE A 92 10.16 4.43 6.41
C ILE A 92 9.91 5.94 6.46
N GLY A 93 10.73 6.70 5.77
CA GLY A 93 10.49 8.13 5.58
C GLY A 93 9.23 8.37 4.74
N ILE A 94 8.48 9.42 5.08
CA ILE A 94 7.43 9.92 4.21
C ILE A 94 8.10 10.59 3.00
N ILE A 95 7.65 10.26 1.79
CA ILE A 95 8.06 11.01 0.60
C ILE A 95 7.52 12.44 0.74
N ASN A 96 8.40 13.42 0.92
CA ASN A 96 8.06 14.85 0.90
C ASN A 96 7.53 15.26 -0.48
#